data_AF-A0A182TD51-F1
#
_entry.id   AF-A0A182TD51-F1
#
_cell.length_a   1.000
_cell.length_b   1.000
_cell.length_c   1.000
_cell.angle_alpha   90.00
_cell.angle_beta   90.00
_cell.angle_gamma   90.00
#
_symmetry.space_group_name_H-M   'P 1'
#
loop_
_entity.id
_entity.type
_entity.pdbx_description
1 polymer ?
#
loop_
_entity_poly.entity_id
_entity_poly.type
_entity_poly.pdbx_seq_one_letter_code
_entity_poly.pdbx_strand_id
1 'polypeptide(L)'
;MAVVATFFAPIQFPPAPILCFRENPDTSLSMVASGSLLACNPDRVVLKRVVLSGHPYKINRKSATIRYMFFNPDDVAYFKPCKLRTKLGRVGHIRESLGTHGHMKCVFDAQLKSHDTVLLYLYKRVFPKWTYEDCVVSCRDGEGEGGESSSSSAVPKGERSVTFNAKVEMMQE
;
A
#
# COMPACT_ATOMS: atom_id res chain seq x y z
N MET A 1 4.72 -1.34 17.13
CA MET A 1 5.12 -1.10 15.73
C MET A 1 4.20 -0.04 15.17
N ALA A 2 4.72 1.11 14.72
CA ALA A 2 3.91 2.20 14.17
C ALA A 2 3.85 2.08 12.63
N VAL A 3 2.69 2.34 12.04
CA VAL A 3 2.47 2.30 10.59
C VAL A 3 1.84 3.62 10.17
N VAL A 4 2.19 4.11 8.99
CA VAL A 4 1.61 5.34 8.43
C VAL A 4 0.54 4.96 7.41
N ALA A 5 -0.68 5.44 7.63
CA ALA A 5 -1.77 5.37 6.66
C ALA A 5 -1.92 6.71 5.92
N THR A 6 -2.41 6.67 4.69
CA THR A 6 -2.72 7.88 3.91
C THR A 6 -4.04 7.65 3.20
N PHE A 7 -4.99 8.55 3.42
CA PHE A 7 -6.33 8.51 2.87
C PHE A 7 -6.81 9.93 2.57
N PHE A 8 -7.88 10.05 1.78
CA PHE A 8 -8.55 11.33 1.56
C PHE A 8 -9.60 11.55 2.65
N ALA A 9 -9.54 12.70 3.30
CA ALA A 9 -10.48 13.14 4.34
C ALA A 9 -10.42 14.67 4.47
N PRO A 10 -11.40 15.28 5.16
CA PRO A 10 -11.35 16.69 5.52
C PRO A 10 -10.06 17.08 6.23
N ILE A 11 -9.57 18.28 5.94
CA ILE A 11 -8.30 18.78 6.49
C ILE A 11 -8.45 18.99 7.99
N GLN A 12 -7.52 18.46 8.77
CA GLN A 12 -7.40 18.65 10.22
C GLN A 12 -6.01 19.17 10.55
N PHE A 13 -5.87 19.97 11.61
CA PHE A 13 -4.58 20.54 12.01
C PHE A 13 -4.00 19.79 13.22
N PRO A 14 -2.71 19.42 13.22
CA PRO A 14 -2.07 18.81 14.39
C PRO A 14 -2.07 19.74 15.62
N PRO A 15 -2.15 19.21 16.85
CA PRO A 15 -2.22 17.78 17.21
C PRO A 15 -3.67 17.25 17.18
N ALA A 16 -3.94 16.30 16.28
CA ALA A 16 -5.24 15.63 16.18
C ALA A 16 -5.09 14.12 16.45
N PRO A 17 -5.59 13.59 17.59
CA PRO A 17 -5.65 12.16 17.82
C PRO A 17 -6.70 11.51 16.90
N ILE A 18 -6.39 10.32 16.38
CA ILE A 18 -7.23 9.59 15.44
C ILE A 18 -7.56 8.22 16.04
N LEU A 19 -8.84 7.86 15.99
CA LEU A 19 -9.35 6.54 16.35
C LEU A 19 -9.93 5.87 15.10
N CYS A 20 -9.51 4.65 14.83
CA CYS A 20 -9.98 3.87 13.69
C CYS A 20 -10.88 2.74 14.18
N PHE A 21 -12.11 2.72 13.69
CA PHE A 21 -13.09 1.68 13.97
C PHE A 21 -13.34 0.80 12.74
N ARG A 22 -13.67 -0.47 12.97
CA ARG A 22 -14.18 -1.39 11.97
C ARG A 22 -15.63 -1.72 12.30
N GLU A 23 -16.48 -1.61 11.29
CA GLU A 23 -17.84 -2.09 11.32
C GLU A 23 -17.87 -3.62 11.25
N ASN A 24 -18.53 -4.25 12.23
CA ASN A 24 -18.82 -5.67 12.23
C ASN A 24 -20.12 -5.95 11.45
N PRO A 25 -20.35 -7.21 11.02
CA PRO A 25 -21.62 -7.59 10.37
C PRO A 25 -22.85 -7.26 11.22
N ASP A 26 -22.69 -7.22 12.55
CA ASP A 26 -23.74 -6.90 13.51
C ASP A 26 -23.97 -5.37 13.67
N THR A 27 -23.43 -4.54 12.77
CA THR A 27 -23.50 -3.05 12.82
C THR A 27 -22.81 -2.44 14.05
N SER A 28 -22.10 -3.25 14.84
CA SER A 28 -21.29 -2.77 15.96
C SER A 28 -19.93 -2.25 15.49
N LEU A 29 -19.42 -1.22 16.16
CA LEU A 29 -18.08 -0.67 15.90
C LEU A 29 -17.06 -1.31 16.85
N SER A 30 -16.00 -1.86 16.29
CA SER A 30 -14.84 -2.35 17.02
C SER A 30 -13.64 -1.44 16.79
N MET A 31 -12.97 -0.99 17.85
CA MET A 31 -11.75 -0.20 17.71
C MET A 31 -10.61 -1.09 17.19
N VAL A 32 -9.97 -0.67 16.10
CA VAL A 32 -8.87 -1.42 15.46
C VAL A 32 -7.52 -0.76 15.68
N ALA A 33 -7.48 0.58 15.68
CA ALA A 33 -6.25 1.31 15.86
C ALA A 33 -6.50 2.66 16.54
N SER A 34 -5.49 3.12 17.27
CA SER A 34 -5.36 4.48 17.77
C SER A 34 -4.07 5.09 17.23
N GLY A 35 -4.07 6.39 17.01
CA GLY A 35 -2.91 7.09 16.49
C GLY A 35 -3.06 8.60 16.54
N SER A 36 -2.17 9.30 15.85
CA SER A 36 -2.21 10.74 15.70
C SER A 36 -1.99 11.13 14.25
N LEU A 37 -2.51 12.29 13.89
CA LEU A 37 -2.30 12.89 12.58
C LEU A 37 -0.83 13.29 12.41
N LEU A 38 -0.17 12.72 11.40
CA LEU A 38 1.22 13.03 11.08
C LEU A 38 1.36 14.36 10.31
N ALA A 39 0.68 14.48 9.16
CA ALA A 39 0.70 15.69 8.32
C ALA A 39 -0.38 15.61 7.23
N CYS A 40 -0.99 16.75 6.90
CA CYS A 40 -1.93 16.91 5.80
C CYS A 40 -1.20 17.42 4.54
N ASN A 41 -0.56 16.51 3.79
CA ASN A 41 0.21 16.86 2.60
C ASN A 41 -0.38 16.20 1.34
N PRO A 42 -0.92 16.97 0.36
CA PRO A 42 -1.44 16.42 -0.89
C PRO A 42 -0.32 15.83 -1.77
N ASP A 43 0.92 16.31 -1.64
CA ASP A 43 2.06 15.89 -2.45
C ASP A 43 2.76 14.61 -1.93
N ARG A 44 2.22 13.96 -0.90
CA ARG A 44 2.83 12.77 -0.32
C ARG A 44 2.96 11.65 -1.37
N VAL A 45 4.19 11.22 -1.63
CA VAL A 45 4.47 10.16 -2.59
C VAL A 45 4.37 8.80 -1.91
N VAL A 46 3.37 8.02 -2.28
CA VAL A 46 3.24 6.60 -1.90
C VAL A 46 3.76 5.74 -3.05
N LEU A 47 4.73 4.88 -2.76
CA LEU A 47 5.38 4.02 -3.76
C LEU A 47 5.09 2.55 -3.47
N LYS A 48 4.76 1.79 -4.51
CA LYS A 48 4.67 0.34 -4.48
C LYS A 48 5.86 -0.27 -5.24
N ARG A 49 6.56 -1.20 -4.59
CA ARG A 49 7.66 -1.95 -5.22
C ARG A 49 7.11 -2.94 -6.25
N VAL A 50 7.66 -2.90 -7.45
CA VAL A 50 7.44 -3.86 -8.54
C VAL A 50 8.78 -4.52 -8.84
N VAL A 51 8.80 -5.84 -9.01
CA VAL A 51 10.05 -6.59 -9.22
C VAL A 51 9.96 -7.27 -10.57
N LEU A 52 10.88 -6.94 -11.47
CA LEU A 52 11.07 -7.72 -12.70
C LEU A 52 12.12 -8.79 -12.44
N SER A 53 11.83 -10.02 -12.83
CA SER A 53 12.70 -11.17 -12.60
C SER A 53 13.23 -11.73 -13.90
N GLY A 54 14.50 -12.10 -13.91
CA GLY A 54 15.14 -12.80 -15.01
C GLY A 54 15.94 -13.99 -14.51
N HIS A 55 16.15 -14.95 -15.41
CA HIS A 55 16.92 -16.16 -15.13
C HIS A 55 18.23 -16.16 -15.91
N PRO A 56 19.34 -16.61 -15.31
CA PRO A 56 20.57 -16.81 -16.04
C PRO A 56 20.41 -17.93 -17.07
N TYR A 57 20.97 -17.70 -18.24
CA TYR A 57 21.02 -18.67 -19.33
C TYR A 57 22.44 -19.18 -19.55
N LYS A 58 23.39 -18.28 -19.79
CA LYS A 58 24.81 -18.60 -19.98
C LYS A 58 25.65 -17.77 -19.01
N ILE A 59 26.52 -18.41 -18.24
CA ILE A 59 27.36 -17.75 -17.24
C ILE A 59 28.82 -17.88 -17.66
N ASN A 60 29.53 -16.76 -17.69
CA ASN A 60 30.96 -16.69 -17.99
C ASN A 60 31.67 -15.79 -16.97
N ARG A 61 32.36 -16.41 -16.00
CA ARG A 61 33.00 -15.73 -14.87
C ARG A 61 32.03 -14.72 -14.24
N LYS A 62 32.29 -13.43 -14.35
CA LYS A 62 31.45 -12.34 -13.82
C LYS A 62 30.33 -11.87 -14.75
N SER A 63 30.38 -12.26 -16.01
CA SER A 63 29.35 -11.92 -17.00
C SER A 63 28.31 -13.03 -17.12
N ALA A 64 27.05 -12.68 -17.29
CA ALA A 64 25.98 -13.64 -17.52
C ALA A 64 24.95 -13.10 -18.51
N THR A 65 24.47 -13.97 -19.39
CA THR A 65 23.32 -13.70 -20.24
C THR A 65 22.05 -14.03 -19.45
N ILE A 66 21.16 -13.05 -19.31
CA ILE A 66 19.89 -13.18 -18.60
C ILE A 66 18.75 -13.21 -19.62
N ARG A 67 17.77 -14.07 -19.38
CA ARG A 67 16.54 -14.25 -20.19
C ARG A 67 15.29 -14.02 -19.35
N TYR A 68 14.17 -13.79 -20.04
CA TYR A 68 12.82 -13.63 -19.48
C TYR A 68 12.61 -12.43 -18.54
N MET A 69 13.57 -11.51 -18.45
CA MET A 69 13.36 -10.22 -17.76
C MET A 69 12.67 -9.20 -18.67
N PHE A 70 13.09 -9.15 -19.94
CA PHE A 70 12.54 -8.31 -20.99
C PHE A 70 12.32 -9.15 -22.24
N PHE A 71 11.43 -8.68 -23.12
CA PHE A 71 11.10 -9.34 -24.39
C PHE A 71 11.58 -8.55 -25.61
N ASN A 72 11.72 -7.23 -25.49
CA ASN A 72 12.20 -6.34 -26.55
C ASN A 72 13.62 -5.81 -26.23
N PRO A 73 14.46 -5.55 -27.25
CA PRO A 73 15.78 -4.96 -27.05
C PRO A 73 15.71 -3.49 -26.58
N ASP A 74 14.65 -2.76 -26.95
CA ASP A 74 14.45 -1.37 -26.56
C ASP A 74 14.24 -1.22 -25.05
N ASP A 75 13.51 -2.16 -24.43
CA ASP A 75 13.33 -2.20 -22.98
C ASP A 75 14.67 -2.42 -22.26
N VAL A 76 15.52 -3.31 -22.79
CA VAL A 76 16.86 -3.57 -22.25
C VAL A 76 17.72 -2.31 -22.32
N ALA A 77 17.65 -1.56 -23.42
CA ALA A 77 18.38 -0.31 -23.58
C ALA A 77 17.87 0.78 -22.62
N TYR A 78 16.55 0.89 -22.46
CA TYR A 78 15.90 1.83 -21.55
C TYR A 78 16.29 1.58 -20.08
N PHE A 79 16.30 0.31 -19.64
CA PHE A 79 16.65 -0.07 -18.28
C PHE A 79 18.16 -0.31 -18.06
N LYS A 80 19.00 -0.05 -19.06
CA LYS A 80 20.46 -0.18 -18.98
C LYS A 80 21.12 0.53 -17.78
N PRO A 81 20.75 1.78 -17.39
CA PRO A 81 21.37 2.46 -16.26
C PRO A 81 20.93 1.89 -14.90
N CYS A 82 19.94 1.00 -14.85
CA CYS A 82 19.44 0.46 -13.60
C CYS A 82 20.38 -0.62 -13.02
N LYS A 83 20.54 -0.60 -11.69
CA LYS A 83 21.28 -1.64 -10.96
C LYS A 83 20.40 -2.87 -10.77
N LEU A 84 20.96 -4.03 -11.06
CA LEU A 84 20.36 -5.34 -10.84
C LEU A 84 20.82 -5.91 -9.51
N ARG A 85 19.96 -6.69 -8.86
CA ARG A 85 20.28 -7.41 -7.63
C ARG A 85 19.77 -8.84 -7.70
N THR A 86 20.52 -9.78 -7.19
CA THR A 86 20.11 -11.20 -7.21
C THR A 86 19.59 -11.64 -5.84
N LYS A 87 18.87 -12.76 -5.81
CA LYS A 87 18.39 -13.33 -4.53
C LYS A 87 19.54 -13.71 -3.61
N LEU A 88 20.65 -14.18 -4.17
CA LEU A 88 21.88 -14.50 -3.43
C LEU A 88 22.74 -13.26 -3.09
N GLY A 89 22.19 -12.05 -3.25
CA GLY A 89 22.83 -10.81 -2.79
C GLY A 89 23.93 -10.27 -3.70
N ARG A 90 24.03 -10.74 -4.96
CA ARG A 90 24.96 -10.16 -5.93
C ARG A 90 24.38 -8.90 -6.53
N VAL A 91 25.24 -7.93 -6.83
CA VAL A 91 24.86 -6.71 -7.55
C VAL A 91 25.48 -6.74 -8.94
N GLY A 92 24.80 -6.16 -9.91
CA GLY A 92 25.28 -6.06 -11.28
C GLY A 92 24.60 -4.97 -12.07
N HIS A 93 25.01 -4.83 -13.33
CA HIS A 93 24.45 -3.89 -14.29
C HIS A 93 24.27 -4.54 -15.67
N ILE A 94 23.39 -3.97 -16.48
CA ILE A 94 23.18 -4.37 -17.86
C ILE A 94 24.27 -3.75 -18.75
N ARG A 95 24.92 -4.57 -19.57
CA ARG A 95 25.96 -4.11 -20.51
C ARG A 95 25.37 -3.81 -21.89
N GLU A 96 24.68 -4.78 -22.47
CA GLU A 96 24.15 -4.72 -23.84
C GLU A 96 22.98 -5.70 -24.01
N SER A 97 22.07 -5.39 -24.93
CA SER A 97 21.08 -6.35 -25.42
C SER A 97 21.75 -7.37 -26.35
N LEU A 98 21.20 -8.58 -26.40
CA LEU A 98 21.66 -9.68 -27.23
C LEU A 98 20.51 -10.13 -28.13
N GLY A 99 20.62 -9.85 -29.42
CA GLY A 99 19.60 -10.22 -30.42
C GLY A 99 18.27 -9.49 -30.24
N THR A 100 17.17 -10.13 -30.65
CA THR A 100 15.83 -9.53 -30.74
C THR A 100 14.88 -9.92 -29.61
N HIS A 101 15.15 -11.00 -28.87
CA HIS A 101 14.23 -11.56 -27.85
C HIS A 101 14.42 -10.96 -26.44
N GLY A 102 14.97 -9.74 -26.34
CA GLY A 102 15.20 -9.09 -25.04
C GLY A 102 16.19 -9.80 -24.13
N HIS A 103 17.03 -10.70 -24.69
CA HIS A 103 18.15 -11.25 -23.94
C HIS A 103 19.15 -10.15 -23.66
N MET A 104 19.81 -10.21 -22.51
CA MET A 104 20.73 -9.15 -22.12
C MET A 104 21.97 -9.73 -21.47
N LYS A 105 23.10 -9.11 -21.77
CA LYS A 105 24.37 -9.42 -21.12
C LYS A 105 24.51 -8.52 -19.91
N CYS A 106 24.63 -9.13 -18.75
CA CYS A 106 24.84 -8.46 -17.49
C CYS A 106 26.24 -8.77 -16.96
N VAL A 107 26.79 -7.86 -16.17
CA VAL A 107 28.03 -8.09 -15.41
C VAL A 107 27.70 -7.91 -13.94
N PHE A 108 28.15 -8.86 -13.12
CA PHE A 108 27.95 -8.89 -11.68
C PHE A 108 29.31 -8.84 -10.96
N ASP A 109 29.28 -8.55 -9.67
CA ASP A 109 30.50 -8.46 -8.85
C ASP A 109 31.30 -9.78 -8.81
N ALA A 110 30.57 -10.90 -8.81
CA ALA A 110 31.07 -12.27 -8.72
C ALA A 110 30.33 -13.20 -9.69
N GLN A 111 30.80 -14.44 -9.81
CA GLN A 111 30.14 -15.45 -10.64
C GLN A 111 28.75 -15.78 -10.10
N LEU A 112 27.78 -15.75 -11.00
CA LEU A 112 26.38 -16.07 -10.70
C LEU A 112 26.19 -17.59 -10.65
N LYS A 113 25.31 -18.08 -9.77
CA LYS A 113 24.90 -19.48 -9.75
C LYS A 113 23.76 -19.72 -10.74
N SER A 114 23.69 -20.90 -11.36
CA SER A 114 22.67 -21.22 -12.38
C SER A 114 21.23 -21.19 -11.86
N HIS A 115 21.01 -21.43 -10.56
CA HIS A 115 19.69 -21.36 -9.93
C HIS A 115 19.36 -19.98 -9.34
N ASP A 116 20.25 -18.99 -9.49
CA ASP A 116 19.97 -17.64 -8.99
C ASP A 116 18.89 -16.95 -9.84
N THR A 117 18.19 -15.99 -9.24
CA THR A 117 17.24 -15.14 -9.94
C THR A 117 17.73 -13.71 -9.87
N VAL A 118 17.84 -13.07 -11.04
CA VAL A 118 18.19 -11.67 -11.14
C VAL A 118 16.92 -10.85 -11.01
N LEU A 119 16.96 -9.81 -10.19
CA LEU A 119 15.84 -8.94 -9.88
C LEU A 119 16.19 -7.51 -10.24
N LEU A 120 15.25 -6.82 -10.85
CA LEU A 120 15.26 -5.37 -11.01
C LEU A 120 14.15 -4.79 -10.14
N TYR A 121 14.52 -3.93 -9.19
CA TYR A 121 13.56 -3.27 -8.31
C TYR A 121 13.11 -1.95 -8.92
N LEU A 122 11.83 -1.90 -9.27
CA LEU A 122 11.15 -0.71 -9.75
C LEU A 122 10.14 -0.24 -8.70
N TYR A 123 9.78 1.02 -8.76
CA TYR A 123 8.78 1.61 -7.89
C TYR A 123 7.74 2.33 -8.72
N LYS A 124 6.47 1.98 -8.52
CA LYS A 124 5.35 2.66 -9.15
C LYS A 124 4.68 3.56 -8.12
N ARG A 125 4.41 4.81 -8.50
CA ARG A 125 3.59 5.72 -7.69
C ARG A 125 2.16 5.16 -7.61
N VAL A 126 1.66 5.04 -6.39
CA VAL A 126 0.28 4.62 -6.10
C VAL A 126 -0.40 5.77 -5.39
N PHE A 127 -1.66 6.02 -5.77
CA PHE A 127 -2.49 7.01 -5.12
C PHE A 127 -3.49 6.32 -4.20
N PRO A 128 -3.81 6.90 -3.04
CA PRO A 128 -4.96 6.48 -2.24
C PRO A 128 -6.22 6.48 -3.10
N LYS A 129 -7.19 5.62 -2.77
CA LYS A 129 -8.49 5.65 -3.44
C LYS A 129 -9.36 6.74 -2.82
N TRP A 130 -10.15 7.42 -3.65
CA TRP A 130 -11.15 8.37 -3.18
C TRP A 130 -12.41 7.62 -2.75
N THR A 131 -12.44 7.19 -1.48
CA THR A 131 -13.54 6.41 -0.89
C THR A 131 -14.04 7.06 0.40
N TYR A 132 -13.94 8.38 0.50
CA TYR A 132 -14.44 9.10 1.65
C TYR A 132 -15.97 9.11 1.60
N GLU A 133 -16.60 8.51 2.60
CA GLU A 133 -18.03 8.54 2.84
C GLU A 133 -18.23 9.08 4.25
N ASP A 134 -19.19 10.00 4.42
CA ASP A 134 -19.54 10.50 5.75
C ASP A 134 -20.30 9.42 6.51
N CYS A 135 -19.73 8.96 7.63
CA CYS A 135 -20.42 8.06 8.55
C CYS A 135 -21.18 8.88 9.59
N VAL A 136 -22.50 8.84 9.55
CA VAL A 136 -23.34 9.45 10.59
C VAL A 136 -23.46 8.44 11.73
N VAL A 137 -22.84 8.76 12.86
CA VAL A 137 -22.97 7.97 14.09
C VAL A 137 -24.10 8.55 14.92
N SER A 138 -25.14 7.76 15.16
CA SER A 138 -26.19 8.11 16.12
C SER A 138 -25.92 7.39 17.44
N CYS A 139 -25.88 8.16 18.53
CA CYS A 139 -25.95 7.62 19.88
C CYS A 139 -27.43 7.49 20.23
N ARG A 140 -27.87 6.29 20.60
CA ARG A 140 -29.13 6.17 21.33
C ARG A 140 -28.82 6.57 22.76
N ASP A 141 -29.29 7.75 23.16
CA ASP A 141 -29.34 8.10 24.57
C ASP A 141 -30.20 7.03 25.26
N GLY A 142 -29.67 6.42 26.32
CA GLY A 142 -30.43 5.48 27.13
C GLY A 142 -31.55 6.23 27.83
N GLU A 143 -32.72 6.30 27.20
CA GLU A 143 -33.93 6.81 27.83
C GLU A 143 -34.42 5.80 28.87
N GLY A 144 -34.48 6.29 30.12
CA GLY A 144 -35.40 5.74 31.11
C GLY A 144 -36.83 5.73 30.54
N GLU A 145 -37.63 4.81 31.07
CA GLU A 145 -38.97 4.46 30.61
C GLU A 145 -39.87 5.66 30.23
N GLY A 146 -40.41 5.62 29.01
CA GLY A 146 -41.73 6.16 28.68
C GLY A 146 -41.79 7.28 27.63
N GLY A 147 -42.35 6.99 26.45
CA GLY A 147 -42.96 8.01 25.56
C GLY A 147 -42.79 7.75 24.07
N GLU A 148 -43.85 7.31 23.40
CA GLU A 148 -43.93 7.25 21.93
C GLU A 148 -43.90 8.66 21.32
N SER A 149 -43.06 8.89 20.31
CA SER A 149 -43.47 9.71 19.17
C SER A 149 -42.69 9.36 17.90
N SER A 150 -43.46 9.13 16.85
CA SER A 150 -43.07 8.94 15.47
C SER A 150 -42.43 10.18 14.86
N SER A 151 -41.24 10.03 14.28
CA SER A 151 -40.86 10.79 13.07
C SER A 151 -39.83 10.00 12.26
N SER A 152 -40.31 9.29 11.24
CA SER A 152 -39.49 8.67 10.21
C SER A 152 -38.88 9.76 9.32
N SER A 153 -37.68 10.23 9.64
CA SER A 153 -36.85 10.96 8.68
C SER A 153 -36.20 9.93 7.74
N ALA A 154 -36.66 9.91 6.50
CA ALA A 154 -36.11 9.08 5.44
C ALA A 154 -34.60 9.34 5.28
N VAL A 155 -33.79 8.32 5.56
CA VAL A 155 -32.34 8.34 5.29
C VAL A 155 -32.16 8.48 3.77
N PRO A 156 -31.50 9.53 3.25
CA PRO A 156 -31.23 9.64 1.83
C PRO A 156 -30.38 8.44 1.37
N LYS A 157 -30.77 7.85 0.24
CA LYS A 157 -30.12 6.68 -0.36
C LYS A 157 -28.65 6.98 -0.65
N GLY A 158 -27.76 6.62 0.28
CA GLY A 158 -26.32 6.85 0.19
C GLY A 158 -25.62 6.94 1.55
N GLU A 159 -26.35 7.19 2.64
CA GLU A 159 -25.75 7.35 3.98
C GLU A 159 -25.66 6.01 4.74
N ARG A 160 -24.44 5.68 5.20
CA ARG A 160 -24.21 4.58 6.16
C ARG A 160 -24.35 5.14 7.57
N SER A 161 -25.37 4.67 8.29
CA SER A 161 -25.56 4.98 9.71
C SER A 161 -25.05 3.83 10.57
N VAL A 162 -24.25 4.14 11.59
CA VAL A 162 -23.72 3.13 12.51
C VAL A 162 -24.02 3.54 13.95
N THR A 163 -24.59 2.63 14.73
CA THR A 163 -24.93 2.87 16.14
C THR A 163 -23.74 2.62 17.06
N PHE A 164 -23.42 3.61 17.90
CA PHE A 164 -22.42 3.46 18.95
C PHE A 164 -23.09 3.06 20.26
N ASN A 165 -22.83 1.85 20.76
CA ASN A 165 -23.23 1.47 22.12
C ASN A 165 -22.14 1.95 23.09
N ALA A 166 -22.14 3.24 23.42
CA ALA A 166 -21.25 3.79 24.43
C ALA A 166 -21.87 3.56 25.82
N LYS A 167 -21.42 2.55 26.56
CA LYS A 167 -21.56 2.57 28.02
C LYS A 167 -20.40 3.42 28.55
N VAL A 168 -20.60 4.73 28.62
CA VAL A 168 -19.64 5.65 29.24
C VAL A 168 -19.73 5.45 30.75
N GLU A 169 -18.90 4.57 31.31
CA GLU A 169 -18.68 4.57 32.76
C GLU A 169 -17.81 5.79 33.10
N MET A 170 -18.49 6.83 33.62
CA MET A 170 -17.85 7.98 34.24
C MET A 170 -17.11 7.48 35.48
N MET A 171 -15.78 7.36 35.38
CA MET A 171 -14.92 7.11 36.54
C MET A 171 -14.77 8.44 37.28
N GLN A 172 -15.57 8.63 38.32
CA GLN A 172 -15.49 9.78 39.23
C GLN A 172 -14.39 9.50 40.26
N GLU A 173 -13.61 10.53 40.58
CA GLU A 173 -12.37 10.52 41.40
C GLU A 173 -12.49 9.83 42.76
#